data_AF-A0A060W3V5-F1
#
_entry.id   AF-A0A060W3V5-F1
#
_cell.length_a   1.000
_cell.length_b   1.000
_cell.length_c   1.000
_cell.angle_alpha   90.00
_cell.angle_beta   90.00
_cell.angle_gamma   90.00
#
_symmetry.space_group_name_H-M   'P 1'
#
loop_
_entity.id
_entity.type
_entity.pdbx_description
1 polymer ?
#
loop_
_entity_poly.entity_id
_entity_poly.type
_entity_poly.pdbx_seq_one_letter_code
_entity_poly.pdbx_strand_id
1 'polypeptide(L)'
;MIKYDISDKLTDMVEHLPCSFQKFRDVESIIKIVDIDGRAQVRDFSEDIERMLGSKMKSVKRLAESAEDADLYHEFNKTLQFDYYNSMLVNTMDDDGNFIELGGEFPLEENEHFNNIPVNTMQSDVQVPTNVYNKDPYILNGIYMSEALNDVFANNFKKDPTLTWQYFGSSSGFFRIYPGKGRGRCPHNADVIRPQLHTTDSINQHRIMFKSRIEHFRKDSTAKHKNILVYINHVNAL
;
A
#
# COMPACT_ATOMS: atom_id res chain seq x y z
N MET A 1 -30.66 27.53 64.30
CA MET A 1 -30.28 28.69 63.46
C MET A 1 -29.00 28.42 62.65
N ILE A 2 -28.72 27.18 62.21
CA ILE A 2 -27.45 26.79 61.56
C ILE A 2 -27.67 26.15 60.17
N LYS A 3 -28.89 25.71 59.84
CA LYS A 3 -29.20 25.10 58.53
C LYS A 3 -29.22 26.08 57.35
N TYR A 4 -29.55 27.35 57.59
CA TYR A 4 -29.59 28.38 56.55
C TYR A 4 -28.17 28.82 56.11
N ASP A 5 -27.23 28.88 57.07
CA ASP A 5 -25.86 29.36 56.86
C ASP A 5 -25.01 28.44 55.95
N ILE A 6 -25.31 27.13 55.93
CA ILE A 6 -24.63 26.18 55.02
C ILE A 6 -25.23 26.22 53.62
N SER A 7 -26.55 26.40 53.52
CA SER A 7 -27.26 26.54 52.24
C SER A 7 -26.80 27.78 51.48
N ASP A 8 -26.69 28.90 52.19
CA ASP A 8 -26.29 30.17 51.59
C ASP A 8 -24.82 30.10 51.13
N LYS A 9 -23.92 29.51 51.93
CA LYS A 9 -22.52 29.28 51.53
C LYS A 9 -22.36 28.33 50.35
N LEU A 10 -23.18 27.28 50.25
CA LEU A 10 -23.18 26.39 49.10
C LEU A 10 -23.69 27.08 47.84
N THR A 11 -24.68 27.97 47.97
CA THR A 11 -25.22 28.74 46.85
C THR A 11 -24.20 29.76 46.34
N ASP A 12 -23.52 30.44 47.25
CA ASP A 12 -22.47 31.42 46.95
C ASP A 12 -21.24 30.77 46.29
N MET A 13 -20.89 29.55 46.71
CA MET A 13 -19.84 28.73 46.07
C MET A 13 -20.22 28.26 44.66
N VAL A 14 -21.52 28.07 44.36
CA VAL A 14 -22.00 27.72 43.01
C VAL A 14 -22.01 28.95 42.11
N GLU A 15 -22.31 30.14 42.63
CA GLU A 15 -22.24 31.40 41.87
C GLU A 15 -20.80 31.83 41.56
N HIS A 16 -19.84 31.50 42.43
CA HIS A 16 -18.42 31.83 42.28
C HIS A 16 -17.55 30.71 41.68
N LEU A 17 -18.15 29.72 41.02
CA LEU A 17 -17.39 28.72 40.26
C LEU A 17 -16.51 29.41 39.19
N PRO A 18 -15.29 28.91 38.95
CA PRO A 18 -14.39 29.49 37.95
C PRO A 18 -15.04 29.50 36.56
N CYS A 19 -14.79 30.55 35.78
CA CYS A 19 -15.39 30.81 34.46
C CYS A 19 -15.32 29.61 33.47
N SER A 20 -14.38 28.69 33.66
CA SER A 20 -14.32 27.42 32.92
C SER A 20 -15.57 26.55 33.11
N PHE A 21 -16.17 26.50 34.30
CA PHE A 21 -17.40 25.75 34.57
C PHE A 21 -18.65 26.40 33.98
N GLN A 22 -18.70 27.74 33.94
CA GLN A 22 -19.79 28.46 33.27
C GLN A 22 -19.81 28.22 31.76
N LYS A 23 -18.62 28.20 31.12
CA LYS A 23 -18.51 27.84 29.70
C LYS A 23 -19.02 26.43 29.39
N PHE A 24 -18.89 25.47 30.32
CA PHE A 24 -19.47 24.13 30.11
C PHE A 24 -20.99 24.15 30.18
N ARG A 25 -21.59 24.89 31.12
CA ARG A 25 -23.06 25.07 31.21
C ARG A 25 -23.68 25.71 29.98
N ASP A 26 -22.99 26.69 29.39
CA ASP A 26 -23.48 27.36 28.17
C ASP A 26 -23.56 26.39 26.96
N VAL A 27 -22.77 25.32 26.97
CA VAL A 27 -22.69 24.32 25.90
C VAL A 27 -23.39 22.99 26.28
N GLU A 28 -23.78 22.79 27.55
CA GLU A 28 -24.55 21.62 28.02
C GLU A 28 -25.89 21.44 27.27
N SER A 29 -26.50 22.55 26.81
CA SER A 29 -27.72 22.49 26.00
C SER A 29 -27.50 21.93 24.58
N ILE A 30 -26.25 21.89 24.12
CA ILE A 30 -25.83 21.45 22.79
C ILE A 30 -25.09 20.09 22.86
N ILE A 31 -24.51 19.73 24.01
CA ILE A 31 -23.73 18.50 24.20
C ILE A 31 -24.59 17.42 24.85
N LYS A 32 -24.77 16.30 24.14
CA LYS A 32 -25.42 15.11 24.68
C LYS A 32 -24.36 14.18 25.27
N ILE A 33 -24.32 14.07 26.60
CA ILE A 33 -23.50 13.06 27.29
C ILE A 33 -24.18 11.70 27.09
N VAL A 34 -23.45 10.77 26.47
CA VAL A 34 -23.91 9.40 26.23
C VAL A 34 -22.94 8.47 26.95
N ASP A 35 -23.47 7.55 27.74
CA ASP A 35 -22.66 6.48 28.32
C ASP A 35 -22.29 5.48 27.23
N ILE A 36 -21.01 5.12 27.17
CA ILE A 36 -20.44 4.28 26.12
C ILE A 36 -19.96 2.99 26.79
N ASP A 37 -20.57 1.87 26.40
CA ASP A 37 -20.05 0.56 26.79
C ASP A 37 -18.78 0.23 26.00
N GLY A 38 -17.64 0.30 26.68
CA GLY A 38 -16.34 -0.02 26.09
C GLY A 38 -16.25 -1.47 25.57
N ARG A 39 -17.00 -2.43 26.13
CA ARG A 39 -17.01 -3.81 25.62
C ARG A 39 -17.76 -3.91 24.29
N ALA A 40 -18.87 -3.19 24.16
CA ALA A 40 -19.61 -3.11 22.91
C ALA A 40 -18.75 -2.47 21.81
N GLN A 41 -18.07 -1.35 22.10
CA GLN A 41 -17.19 -0.71 21.11
C GLN A 41 -16.05 -1.61 20.62
N VAL A 42 -15.39 -2.34 21.53
CA VAL A 42 -14.31 -3.25 21.15
C VAL A 42 -14.83 -4.39 20.28
N ARG A 43 -16.05 -4.89 20.56
CA ARG A 43 -16.68 -5.91 19.71
C ARG A 43 -16.98 -5.36 18.32
N ASP A 44 -17.62 -4.20 18.23
CA ASP A 44 -17.96 -3.56 16.96
C ASP A 44 -16.69 -3.29 16.12
N PHE A 45 -15.63 -2.79 16.76
CA PHE A 45 -14.32 -2.59 16.10
C PHE A 45 -13.68 -3.91 15.64
N SER A 46 -13.83 -4.99 16.42
CA SER A 46 -13.32 -6.31 16.05
C SER A 46 -14.05 -6.86 14.81
N GLU A 47 -15.37 -6.70 14.75
CA GLU A 47 -16.18 -7.10 13.59
C GLU A 47 -15.82 -6.30 12.33
N ASP A 48 -15.56 -5.00 12.48
CA ASP A 48 -15.09 -4.13 11.39
C ASP A 48 -13.72 -4.54 10.87
N ILE A 49 -12.78 -4.85 11.77
CA ILE A 49 -11.46 -5.38 11.40
C ILE A 49 -11.60 -6.71 10.67
N GLU A 50 -12.42 -7.63 11.17
CA GLU A 50 -12.61 -8.95 10.56
C GLU A 50 -13.14 -8.81 9.14
N ARG A 51 -14.14 -7.95 8.94
CA ARG A 51 -14.70 -7.67 7.61
C ARG A 51 -13.68 -7.05 6.67
N MET A 52 -12.89 -6.08 7.15
CA MET A 52 -11.83 -5.44 6.38
C MET A 52 -10.74 -6.45 5.98
N LEU A 53 -10.22 -7.23 6.93
CA LEU A 53 -9.19 -8.24 6.67
C LEU A 53 -9.72 -9.35 5.76
N GLY A 54 -10.97 -9.77 5.94
CA GLY A 54 -11.65 -10.75 5.10
C GLY A 54 -11.77 -10.29 3.64
N SER A 55 -12.07 -9.00 3.40
CA SER A 55 -12.08 -8.42 2.05
C SER A 55 -10.71 -8.49 1.40
N LYS A 56 -9.67 -8.07 2.12
CA LYS A 56 -8.30 -8.02 1.60
C LYS A 56 -7.72 -9.41 1.34
N MET A 57 -8.01 -10.37 2.22
CA MET A 57 -7.66 -11.78 2.02
C MET A 57 -8.25 -12.33 0.72
N LYS A 58 -9.49 -11.96 0.37
CA LYS A 58 -10.12 -12.36 -0.91
C LYS A 58 -9.40 -11.74 -2.10
N SER A 59 -8.96 -10.49 -2.02
CA SER A 59 -8.20 -9.83 -3.08
C SER A 59 -6.83 -10.48 -3.31
N VAL A 60 -6.10 -10.78 -2.23
CA VAL A 60 -4.82 -11.53 -2.28
C VAL A 60 -5.02 -12.91 -2.87
N LYS A 61 -6.06 -13.64 -2.44
CA LYS A 61 -6.36 -14.99 -2.93
C LYS A 61 -6.63 -15.00 -4.43
N ARG A 62 -7.48 -14.09 -4.93
CA ARG A 62 -7.74 -13.97 -6.38
C ARG A 62 -6.49 -13.68 -7.18
N LEU A 63 -5.63 -12.80 -6.66
CA LEU A 63 -4.39 -12.43 -7.31
C LEU A 63 -3.38 -13.59 -7.33
N ALA A 64 -3.31 -14.37 -6.26
CA ALA A 64 -2.52 -15.59 -6.20
C ALA A 64 -3.03 -16.67 -7.17
N GLU A 65 -4.33 -16.96 -7.17
CA GLU A 65 -4.96 -17.92 -8.09
C GLU A 65 -4.73 -17.52 -9.56
N SER A 66 -4.94 -16.24 -9.89
CA SER A 66 -4.74 -15.74 -11.26
C SER A 66 -3.28 -15.79 -11.69
N ALA A 67 -2.34 -15.57 -10.77
CA ALA A 67 -0.91 -15.69 -11.05
C ALA A 67 -0.48 -17.14 -11.26
N GLU A 68 -1.08 -18.09 -10.53
CA GLU A 68 -0.85 -19.52 -10.74
C GLU A 68 -1.41 -19.98 -12.09
N ASP A 69 -2.62 -19.56 -12.45
CA ASP A 69 -3.22 -19.88 -13.75
C ASP A 69 -2.38 -19.29 -14.89
N ALA A 70 -1.95 -18.03 -14.77
CA ALA A 70 -1.11 -17.38 -15.76
C ALA A 70 0.25 -18.10 -15.92
N ASP A 71 0.89 -18.54 -14.82
CA ASP A 71 2.12 -19.32 -14.86
C ASP A 71 1.91 -20.71 -15.49
N LEU A 72 0.80 -21.37 -15.16
CA LEU A 72 0.46 -22.71 -15.66
C LEU A 72 0.28 -22.76 -17.17
N TYR A 73 -0.37 -21.75 -17.75
CA TYR A 73 -0.63 -21.67 -19.19
C TYR A 73 0.46 -20.94 -19.97
N HIS A 74 1.51 -20.43 -19.32
CA HIS A 74 2.60 -19.72 -19.97
C HIS A 74 3.67 -20.68 -20.50
N GLU A 75 3.96 -20.59 -21.79
CA GLU A 75 5.07 -21.32 -22.41
C GLU A 75 6.31 -20.43 -22.52
N PHE A 76 7.44 -20.94 -22.02
CA PHE A 76 8.69 -20.20 -22.03
C PHE A 76 9.25 -20.01 -23.45
N ASN A 77 9.49 -18.76 -23.84
CA ASN A 77 10.05 -18.39 -25.13
C ASN A 77 11.34 -17.56 -24.98
N LYS A 78 12.48 -18.12 -25.39
CA LYS A 78 13.80 -17.46 -25.29
C LYS A 78 13.97 -16.24 -26.19
N THR A 79 13.23 -16.18 -27.29
CA THR A 79 13.33 -15.11 -28.30
C THR A 79 12.21 -14.09 -28.15
N LEU A 80 11.46 -14.13 -27.05
CA LEU A 80 10.39 -13.17 -26.75
C LEU A 80 10.96 -11.76 -26.72
N GLN A 81 10.37 -10.87 -27.52
CA GLN A 81 10.58 -9.43 -27.43
C GLN A 81 9.29 -8.83 -26.90
N PHE A 82 9.38 -8.19 -25.73
CA PHE A 82 8.23 -7.62 -25.06
C PHE A 82 8.64 -6.31 -24.39
N ASP A 83 7.93 -5.25 -24.73
CA ASP A 83 8.12 -3.94 -24.13
C ASP A 83 7.16 -3.78 -22.95
N TYR A 84 7.67 -3.19 -21.87
CA TYR A 84 6.93 -2.95 -20.64
C TYR A 84 7.35 -1.62 -20.02
N TYR A 85 6.50 -1.06 -19.16
CA TYR A 85 6.82 0.16 -18.44
C TYR A 85 7.72 -0.13 -17.25
N ASN A 86 8.99 0.28 -17.34
CA ASN A 86 9.91 0.16 -16.22
C ASN A 86 9.73 1.35 -15.28
N SER A 87 9.33 1.10 -14.04
CA SER A 87 9.04 2.12 -13.03
C SER A 87 10.19 3.11 -12.81
N MET A 88 11.43 2.68 -13.07
CA MET A 88 12.62 3.53 -12.94
C MET A 88 12.91 4.37 -14.18
N LEU A 89 12.39 3.99 -15.35
CA LEU A 89 12.72 4.61 -16.63
C LEU A 89 11.57 5.43 -17.22
N VAL A 90 10.33 5.20 -16.78
CA VAL A 90 9.18 5.91 -17.32
C VAL A 90 9.34 7.43 -17.25
N ASN A 91 8.81 8.12 -18.26
CA ASN A 91 8.89 9.56 -18.41
C ASN A 91 10.33 10.12 -18.42
N THR A 92 11.34 9.28 -18.69
CA THR A 92 12.73 9.73 -18.87
C THR A 92 13.01 9.90 -20.37
N MET A 93 13.56 11.05 -20.72
CA MET A 93 13.96 11.38 -22.09
C MET A 93 15.50 11.39 -22.19
N ASP A 94 16.02 11.11 -23.39
CA ASP A 94 17.42 11.30 -23.74
C ASP A 94 17.73 12.77 -24.08
N ASP A 95 19.00 13.07 -24.38
CA ASP A 95 19.45 14.43 -24.73
C ASP A 95 18.81 14.96 -26.02
N ASP A 96 18.31 14.05 -26.87
CA ASP A 96 17.63 14.35 -28.14
C ASP A 96 16.10 14.54 -27.96
N GLY A 97 15.59 14.38 -26.73
CA GLY A 97 14.17 14.53 -26.38
C GLY A 97 13.30 13.31 -26.69
N ASN A 98 13.89 12.17 -27.04
CA ASN A 98 13.17 10.91 -27.23
C ASN A 98 13.06 10.14 -25.91
N PHE A 99 11.99 9.37 -25.75
CA PHE A 99 11.88 8.48 -24.59
C PHE A 99 12.91 7.37 -24.65
N ILE A 100 13.57 7.13 -23.51
CA ILE A 100 14.50 6.01 -23.39
C ILE A 100 13.75 4.67 -23.50
N GLU A 101 14.49 3.63 -23.87
CA GLU A 101 13.97 2.26 -23.92
C GLU A 101 13.32 1.85 -22.59
N LEU A 102 12.11 1.26 -22.65
CA LEU A 102 11.26 0.91 -21.50
C LEU A 102 10.83 2.10 -20.62
N GLY A 103 11.13 3.33 -21.05
CA GLY A 103 10.63 4.55 -20.44
C GLY A 103 9.22 4.83 -20.94
N GLY A 104 9.11 5.25 -22.19
CA GLY A 104 7.84 5.63 -22.80
C GLY A 104 7.09 6.74 -22.03
N GLU A 105 5.96 7.15 -22.60
CA GLU A 105 5.03 8.05 -21.91
C GLU A 105 4.17 7.22 -20.96
N PHE A 106 4.17 7.61 -19.69
CA PHE A 106 3.36 6.98 -18.65
C PHE A 106 2.61 8.08 -17.88
N PRO A 107 1.33 8.31 -18.19
CA PRO A 107 0.57 9.40 -17.57
C PRO A 107 0.40 9.11 -16.08
N LEU A 108 0.79 10.08 -15.25
CA LEU A 108 0.67 9.99 -13.80
C LEU A 108 -0.19 11.15 -13.32
N GLU A 109 -1.16 10.84 -12.47
CA GLU A 109 -2.07 11.82 -11.89
C GLU A 109 -1.97 11.76 -10.36
N GLU A 110 -1.92 12.92 -9.71
CA GLU A 110 -1.95 12.97 -8.25
C GLU A 110 -3.26 12.41 -7.72
N ASN A 111 -3.18 11.54 -6.72
CA ASN A 111 -4.34 10.86 -6.18
C ASN A 111 -4.36 10.96 -4.65
N GLU A 112 -5.43 11.51 -4.09
CA GLU A 112 -5.63 11.71 -2.65
C GLU A 112 -5.59 10.38 -1.88
N HIS A 113 -6.12 9.30 -2.48
CA HIS A 113 -6.08 7.96 -1.90
C HIS A 113 -4.66 7.43 -1.71
N PHE A 114 -3.70 7.96 -2.46
CA PHE A 114 -2.28 7.61 -2.41
C PHE A 114 -1.43 8.73 -1.81
N ASN A 115 -1.99 9.56 -0.92
CA ASN A 115 -1.30 10.69 -0.29
C ASN A 115 -0.76 11.71 -1.31
N ASN A 116 -1.55 11.98 -2.35
CA ASN A 116 -1.22 12.86 -3.48
C ASN A 116 0.04 12.43 -4.24
N ILE A 117 0.40 11.16 -4.15
CA ILE A 117 1.48 10.61 -4.97
C ILE A 117 0.95 10.47 -6.41
N PRO A 118 1.73 10.92 -7.42
CA PRO A 118 1.36 10.76 -8.82
C PRO A 118 1.37 9.27 -9.19
N VAL A 119 0.21 8.75 -9.59
CA VAL A 119 0.00 7.34 -9.93
C VAL A 119 -0.86 7.19 -11.18
N ASN A 120 -0.73 6.05 -11.84
CA ASN A 120 -1.53 5.62 -12.97
C ASN A 120 -2.45 4.49 -12.50
N THR A 121 -3.75 4.79 -12.41
CA THR A 121 -4.76 3.82 -11.96
C THR A 121 -5.20 2.87 -13.08
N MET A 122 -4.82 3.14 -14.33
CA MET A 122 -5.18 2.32 -15.49
C MET A 122 -4.19 1.18 -15.73
N GLN A 123 -2.91 1.39 -15.44
CA GLN A 123 -1.85 0.42 -15.73
C GLN A 123 -0.92 0.20 -14.53
N SER A 124 -0.33 -0.99 -14.49
CA SER A 124 0.75 -1.31 -13.55
C SER A 124 2.11 -0.96 -14.16
N ASP A 125 3.12 -0.79 -13.32
CA ASP A 125 4.52 -0.69 -13.76
C ASP A 125 5.36 -1.85 -13.19
N VAL A 126 6.54 -2.05 -13.77
CA VAL A 126 7.46 -3.10 -13.36
C VAL A 126 8.75 -2.49 -12.85
N GLN A 127 9.14 -2.89 -11.64
CA GLN A 127 10.41 -2.55 -11.03
C GLN A 127 11.39 -3.72 -11.16
N VAL A 128 12.44 -3.50 -11.95
CA VAL A 128 13.59 -4.41 -12.07
C VAL A 128 14.78 -3.80 -11.31
N PRO A 129 15.45 -4.53 -10.41
CA PRO A 129 16.66 -4.05 -9.74
C PRO A 129 17.78 -3.72 -10.72
N THR A 130 18.62 -2.73 -10.38
CA THR A 130 19.67 -2.21 -11.28
C THR A 130 20.76 -3.21 -11.67
N ASN A 131 20.86 -4.34 -10.97
CA ASN A 131 21.83 -5.40 -11.25
C ASN A 131 21.23 -6.57 -12.07
N VAL A 132 20.01 -6.43 -12.58
CA VAL A 132 19.33 -7.42 -13.41
C VAL A 132 19.14 -6.81 -14.80
N TYR A 133 19.45 -7.58 -15.84
CA TYR A 133 19.26 -7.13 -17.21
C TYR A 133 17.77 -7.14 -17.57
N ASN A 134 17.23 -5.99 -17.98
CA ASN A 134 15.80 -5.81 -18.28
C ASN A 134 15.29 -6.74 -19.39
N LYS A 135 16.15 -7.11 -20.35
CA LYS A 135 15.81 -8.00 -21.47
C LYS A 135 16.27 -9.45 -21.26
N ASP A 136 16.57 -9.84 -20.02
CA ASP A 136 16.84 -11.24 -19.73
C ASP A 136 15.59 -12.08 -20.08
N PRO A 137 15.72 -13.17 -20.86
CA PRO A 137 14.57 -13.98 -21.28
C PRO A 137 13.72 -14.48 -20.11
N TYR A 138 14.29 -14.81 -18.95
CA TYR A 138 13.53 -15.25 -17.78
C TYR A 138 12.73 -14.12 -17.13
N ILE A 139 13.27 -12.90 -17.17
CA ILE A 139 12.56 -11.71 -16.69
C ILE A 139 11.44 -11.35 -17.66
N LEU A 140 11.72 -11.29 -18.96
CA LEU A 140 10.72 -10.94 -19.99
C LEU A 140 9.54 -11.91 -19.99
N ASN A 141 9.81 -13.22 -19.88
CA ASN A 141 8.74 -14.22 -19.81
C ASN A 141 7.88 -14.05 -18.56
N GLY A 142 8.49 -13.79 -17.40
CA GLY A 142 7.75 -13.54 -16.18
C GLY A 142 6.94 -12.25 -16.24
N ILE A 143 7.52 -11.18 -16.81
CA ILE A 143 6.83 -9.90 -17.01
C ILE A 143 5.62 -10.10 -17.94
N TYR A 144 5.83 -10.76 -19.07
CA TYR A 144 4.78 -11.07 -20.04
C TYR A 144 3.64 -11.89 -19.41
N MET A 145 3.96 -12.96 -18.69
CA MET A 145 2.97 -13.76 -17.97
C MET A 145 2.17 -12.90 -16.98
N SER A 146 2.87 -12.03 -16.24
CA SER A 146 2.23 -11.19 -15.23
C SER A 146 1.36 -10.05 -15.79
N GLU A 147 1.30 -9.85 -17.11
CA GLU A 147 0.33 -8.94 -17.74
C GLU A 147 -1.12 -9.37 -17.47
N ALA A 148 -1.36 -10.68 -17.32
CA ALA A 148 -2.68 -11.22 -16.96
C ALA A 148 -3.19 -10.69 -15.60
N LEU A 149 -2.29 -10.18 -14.75
CA LEU A 149 -2.64 -9.65 -13.43
C LEU A 149 -3.16 -8.21 -13.48
N ASN A 150 -2.96 -7.48 -14.58
CA ASN A 150 -3.42 -6.09 -14.72
C ASN A 150 -4.93 -5.96 -14.46
N ASP A 151 -5.72 -6.84 -15.07
CA ASP A 151 -7.17 -6.86 -14.88
C ASP A 151 -7.56 -7.22 -13.46
N VAL A 152 -6.81 -8.14 -12.82
CA VAL A 152 -7.07 -8.57 -11.44
C VAL A 152 -6.80 -7.43 -10.47
N PHE A 153 -5.71 -6.69 -10.67
CA PHE A 153 -5.39 -5.51 -9.87
C PHE A 153 -6.50 -4.45 -9.95
N ALA A 154 -6.93 -4.11 -11.17
CA ALA A 154 -7.99 -3.14 -11.40
C ALA A 154 -9.33 -3.62 -10.82
N ASN A 155 -9.66 -4.90 -10.97
CA ASN A 155 -10.88 -5.49 -10.44
C ASN A 155 -10.89 -5.56 -8.90
N ASN A 156 -9.73 -5.79 -8.27
CA ASN A 156 -9.60 -5.74 -6.83
C ASN A 156 -9.84 -4.31 -6.32
N PHE A 157 -9.23 -3.31 -6.96
CA PHE A 157 -9.42 -1.90 -6.60
C PHE A 157 -10.88 -1.43 -6.79
N LYS A 158 -11.53 -1.84 -7.88
CA LYS A 158 -12.96 -1.57 -8.10
C LYS A 158 -13.87 -2.19 -7.03
N LYS A 159 -13.50 -3.36 -6.49
CA LYS A 159 -14.28 -4.06 -5.46
C LYS A 159 -14.02 -3.50 -4.06
N ASP A 160 -12.79 -3.08 -3.80
CA ASP A 160 -12.37 -2.54 -2.52
C ASP A 160 -11.50 -1.29 -2.77
N PRO A 161 -12.13 -0.09 -2.81
CA PRO A 161 -11.41 1.16 -3.01
C PRO A 161 -10.48 1.51 -1.85
N THR A 162 -10.53 0.81 -0.71
CA THR A 162 -9.63 1.03 0.43
C THR A 162 -8.25 0.38 0.23
N LEU A 163 -8.06 -0.36 -0.87
CA LEU A 163 -6.78 -0.95 -1.23
C LEU A 163 -5.80 0.13 -1.67
N THR A 164 -4.59 0.10 -1.11
CA THR A 164 -3.53 1.01 -1.54
C THR A 164 -2.70 0.35 -2.64
N TRP A 165 -1.55 -0.20 -2.29
CA TRP A 165 -0.60 -0.78 -3.22
C TRP A 165 -0.79 -2.28 -3.32
N GLN A 166 -0.83 -2.79 -4.55
CA GLN A 166 -0.82 -4.21 -4.85
C GLN A 166 0.52 -4.56 -5.53
N TYR A 167 1.13 -5.65 -5.08
CA TYR A 167 2.43 -6.10 -5.53
C TYR A 167 2.39 -7.57 -5.94
N PHE A 168 3.03 -7.86 -7.05
CA PHE A 168 3.41 -9.20 -7.46
C PHE A 168 4.93 -9.28 -7.53
N GLY A 169 5.52 -10.17 -6.75
CA GLY A 169 6.94 -10.48 -6.75
C GLY A 169 7.20 -11.81 -7.45
N SER A 170 7.99 -11.76 -8.51
CA SER A 170 8.42 -12.96 -9.23
C SER A 170 9.70 -13.55 -8.61
N SER A 171 9.81 -14.87 -8.58
CA SER A 171 11.07 -15.55 -8.23
C SER A 171 12.23 -15.19 -9.17
N SER A 172 11.94 -14.72 -10.39
CA SER A 172 12.95 -14.28 -11.36
C SER A 172 13.63 -12.96 -10.95
N GLY A 173 13.03 -12.19 -10.03
CA GLY A 173 13.68 -11.02 -9.42
C GLY A 173 13.16 -9.66 -9.87
N PHE A 174 11.88 -9.56 -10.25
CA PHE A 174 11.20 -8.29 -10.51
C PHE A 174 9.93 -8.16 -9.67
N PHE A 175 9.46 -6.92 -9.52
CA PHE A 175 8.15 -6.61 -8.95
C PHE A 175 7.25 -5.95 -9.98
N ARG A 176 5.98 -6.31 -9.99
CA ARG A 176 4.92 -5.57 -10.67
C ARG A 176 4.09 -4.85 -9.62
N ILE A 177 3.83 -3.57 -9.83
CA ILE A 177 3.22 -2.67 -8.84
C ILE A 177 1.99 -2.02 -9.46
N TYR A 178 0.88 -2.08 -8.74
CA TYR A 178 -0.35 -1.39 -9.08
C TYR A 178 -0.86 -0.53 -7.90
N PRO A 179 -1.34 0.70 -8.15
CA PRO A 179 -1.28 1.43 -9.42
C PRO A 179 0.17 1.72 -9.84
N GLY A 180 0.42 1.96 -11.13
CA GLY A 180 1.76 2.34 -11.58
C GLY A 180 2.16 3.67 -10.98
N LYS A 181 3.39 3.83 -10.49
CA LYS A 181 3.82 5.05 -9.77
C LYS A 181 4.96 5.80 -10.45
N GLY A 182 5.52 5.21 -11.49
CA GLY A 182 6.65 5.74 -12.23
C GLY A 182 7.82 6.18 -11.36
N ARG A 183 8.62 7.10 -11.92
CA ARG A 183 9.89 7.54 -11.34
C ARG A 183 9.67 8.58 -10.23
N GLY A 184 9.05 8.17 -9.12
CA GLY A 184 8.77 9.01 -7.94
C GLY A 184 9.20 8.38 -6.61
N ARG A 185 9.20 9.18 -5.53
CA ARG A 185 9.45 8.70 -4.15
C ARG A 185 8.46 7.57 -3.86
N CYS A 186 8.94 6.44 -3.39
CA CYS A 186 8.03 5.50 -2.75
C CYS A 186 7.52 6.17 -1.46
N PRO A 187 6.28 5.92 -1.00
CA PRO A 187 5.95 6.21 0.39
C PRO A 187 7.01 5.58 1.28
N HIS A 188 7.35 6.18 2.44
CA HIS A 188 8.41 5.71 3.33
C HIS A 188 8.31 4.21 3.72
N ASN A 189 7.13 3.61 3.56
CA ASN A 189 6.86 2.19 3.81
C ASN A 189 7.17 1.27 2.60
N ALA A 190 7.30 1.85 1.40
CA ALA A 190 7.80 1.22 0.17
C ALA A 190 9.21 1.73 -0.23
N ASP A 191 9.74 2.76 0.46
CA ASP A 191 11.19 3.08 0.49
C ASP A 191 12.03 1.94 1.09
N VAL A 192 11.39 0.89 1.62
CA VAL A 192 12.00 -0.39 2.00
C VAL A 192 12.76 -1.07 0.83
N ILE A 193 12.54 -0.63 -0.42
CA ILE A 193 13.18 -1.13 -1.64
C ILE A 193 14.32 -0.21 -2.15
N ARG A 194 14.47 1.02 -1.64
CA ARG A 194 15.64 1.88 -1.95
C ARG A 194 16.58 1.93 -0.75
N PRO A 195 17.76 1.31 -0.80
CA PRO A 195 18.78 1.61 0.21
C PRO A 195 19.26 3.05 0.01
N GLN A 196 19.14 3.86 1.07
CA GLN A 196 20.01 5.01 1.24
C GLN A 196 21.42 4.46 1.47
N LEU A 197 22.31 4.52 0.47
CA LEU A 197 23.71 4.19 0.69
C LEU A 197 24.61 5.30 0.16
N HIS A 198 25.19 6.03 1.11
CA HIS A 198 26.54 6.55 0.93
C HIS A 198 27.51 5.36 0.92
N THR A 199 28.45 5.42 -0.01
CA THR A 199 29.64 4.58 -0.20
C THR A 199 29.52 3.24 -0.96
N THR A 200 30.55 3.06 -1.78
CA THR A 200 30.73 2.09 -2.86
C THR A 200 31.14 0.72 -2.31
N ASP A 201 30.16 -0.10 -1.94
CA ASP A 201 30.26 -1.57 -1.87
C ASP A 201 28.88 -2.20 -2.12
N SER A 202 28.11 -1.59 -3.02
CA SER A 202 26.64 -1.69 -3.10
C SER A 202 26.11 -2.94 -3.80
N ILE A 203 26.90 -3.62 -4.63
CA ILE A 203 26.38 -4.67 -5.53
C ILE A 203 26.14 -6.00 -4.79
N ASN A 204 27.04 -6.36 -3.85
CA ASN A 204 26.88 -7.57 -3.04
C ASN A 204 25.88 -7.37 -1.90
N GLN A 205 25.80 -6.16 -1.33
CA GLN A 205 24.79 -5.82 -0.32
C GLN A 205 23.38 -5.75 -0.94
N HIS A 206 23.22 -5.27 -2.18
CA HIS A 206 21.94 -5.34 -2.90
C HIS A 206 21.46 -6.79 -3.11
N ARG A 207 22.35 -7.73 -3.47
CA ARG A 207 22.01 -9.16 -3.62
C ARG A 207 21.54 -9.79 -2.31
N ILE A 208 22.21 -9.48 -1.19
CA ILE A 208 21.88 -10.02 0.13
C ILE A 208 20.58 -9.42 0.65
N MET A 209 20.37 -8.10 0.48
CA MET A 209 19.17 -7.42 0.97
C MET A 209 17.91 -7.80 0.18
N PHE A 210 17.99 -7.89 -1.16
CA PHE A 210 16.85 -8.30 -1.99
C PHE A 210 16.44 -9.76 -1.73
N LYS A 211 17.43 -10.67 -1.64
CA LYS A 211 17.17 -12.09 -1.27
C LYS A 211 16.66 -12.25 0.15
N SER A 212 17.31 -11.63 1.14
CA SER A 212 16.87 -11.69 2.55
C SER A 212 15.47 -11.12 2.76
N ARG A 213 15.03 -10.18 1.92
CA ARG A 213 13.73 -9.52 2.09
C ARG A 213 12.61 -10.24 1.35
N ILE A 214 12.87 -10.78 0.16
CA ILE A 214 12.01 -11.83 -0.42
C ILE A 214 11.86 -13.01 0.56
N GLU A 215 12.93 -13.43 1.24
CA GLU A 215 12.87 -14.48 2.25
C GLU A 215 12.13 -14.07 3.53
N HIS A 216 12.27 -12.83 4.00
CA HIS A 216 11.49 -12.30 5.13
C HIS A 216 10.00 -12.29 4.80
N PHE A 217 9.61 -11.81 3.61
CA PHE A 217 8.22 -11.82 3.16
C PHE A 217 7.69 -13.23 2.81
N ARG A 218 8.56 -14.16 2.41
CA ARG A 218 8.21 -15.57 2.17
C ARG A 218 7.84 -16.30 3.47
N LYS A 219 8.30 -15.85 4.64
CA LYS A 219 7.94 -16.47 5.94
C LYS A 219 6.49 -16.22 6.35
N ASP A 220 5.91 -15.10 5.94
CA ASP A 220 4.56 -14.67 6.32
C ASP A 220 3.51 -14.92 5.22
N SER A 221 3.95 -15.34 4.03
CA SER A 221 3.07 -15.69 2.91
C SER A 221 2.42 -17.07 3.11
N THR A 222 1.13 -17.17 2.79
CA THR A 222 0.35 -18.41 2.77
C THR A 222 0.82 -19.40 1.69
N ALA A 223 1.64 -18.96 0.73
CA ALA A 223 2.11 -19.76 -0.40
C ALA A 223 3.52 -20.33 -0.16
N LYS A 224 3.68 -21.26 0.79
CA LYS A 224 4.98 -21.90 1.11
C LYS A 224 5.57 -22.78 0.00
N HIS A 225 4.85 -23.05 -1.09
CA HIS A 225 5.29 -23.96 -2.16
C HIS A 225 5.42 -23.34 -3.55
N LYS A 226 5.19 -22.04 -3.73
CA LYS A 226 5.02 -21.48 -5.08
C LYS A 226 5.94 -20.29 -5.32
N ASN A 227 6.42 -20.15 -6.55
CA ASN A 227 7.42 -19.17 -7.00
C ASN A 227 6.89 -17.72 -7.08
N ILE A 228 5.82 -17.43 -6.35
CA ILE A 228 5.00 -16.23 -6.46
C ILE A 228 4.81 -15.63 -5.06
N LEU A 229 5.11 -14.34 -4.92
CA LEU A 229 4.80 -13.56 -3.72
C LEU A 229 3.77 -12.49 -4.08
N VAL A 230 2.58 -12.57 -3.49
CA VAL A 230 1.55 -11.53 -3.64
C VAL A 230 1.46 -10.75 -2.34
N TYR A 231 1.53 -9.43 -2.43
CA TYR A 231 1.41 -8.55 -1.27
C TYR A 231 0.47 -7.38 -1.57
N ILE A 232 -0.37 -7.03 -0.61
CA ILE A 232 -1.24 -5.86 -0.67
C ILE A 232 -0.96 -5.03 0.58
N ASN A 233 -0.54 -3.78 0.41
CA ASN A 233 -0.20 -2.93 1.53
C ASN A 233 -1.46 -2.42 2.25
N HIS A 234 -1.37 -2.35 3.57
CA HIS A 234 -2.28 -1.56 4.40
C HIS A 234 -1.67 -0.17 4.59
N VAL A 235 -2.44 0.91 4.43
CA VAL A 235 -2.95 1.81 5.49
C VAL A 235 -3.53 3.02 4.71
N ASN A 236 -4.80 3.44 4.86
CA ASN A 236 -5.29 4.34 5.91
C ASN A 236 -6.63 3.83 6.50
N ALA A 237 -6.57 3.27 7.70
CA ALA A 237 -7.74 3.18 8.59
C ALA A 237 -7.23 3.63 9.96
N LEU A 238 -7.15 4.95 10.11
CA LEU A 238 -7.24 5.79 11.32
C LEU A 238 -6.81 7.21 10.94
#